data_AF-A0A2V8NCK8-F1
#
_entry.id   AF-A0A2V8NCK8-F1
#
_cell.length_a   1.000
_cell.length_b   1.000
_cell.length_c   1.000
_cell.angle_alpha   90.00
_cell.angle_beta   90.00
_cell.angle_gamma   90.00
#
_symmetry.space_group_name_H-M   'P 1'
#
loop_
_entity.id
_entity.type
_entity.pdbx_description
1 polymer ?
#
loop_
_entity_poly.entity_id
_entity_poly.type
_entity_poly.pdbx_seq_one_letter_code
_entity_poly.pdbx_strand_id
1 'polypeptide(L)'
;MAGEIETECKSVVRKLPDALQPLERLSRNFWWSWAPDGAEIFRDLDPELWNRCEQNPRTLLARVSDSRLAQMVADSPYVSRVNRLAERFADYINHTKTSPRLHLGPHITRESPVAYFCAEYGIHNSLPLYSGGLGILAG
;
A
#
# COMPACT_ATOMS: atom_id res chain seq x y z
N MET A 1 21.71 -25.68 -21.71
CA MET A 1 21.00 -24.45 -22.12
C MET A 1 19.59 -24.58 -21.57
N ALA A 2 19.15 -23.58 -20.78
CA ALA A 2 17.96 -23.54 -19.92
C ALA A 2 18.01 -24.52 -18.71
N GLY A 3 17.63 -24.15 -17.49
CA GLY A 3 16.77 -23.05 -17.07
C GLY A 3 17.30 -22.30 -15.85
N GLU A 4 17.08 -20.99 -15.92
CA GLU A 4 17.30 -19.97 -14.92
C GLU A 4 16.33 -20.09 -13.73
N ILE A 5 16.91 -19.96 -12.53
CA ILE A 5 16.48 -19.05 -11.45
C ILE A 5 15.06 -19.29 -10.87
N GLU A 6 14.97 -20.21 -9.92
CA GLU A 6 14.09 -20.03 -8.75
C GLU A 6 14.83 -19.15 -7.73
N THR A 7 14.75 -17.82 -7.89
CA THR A 7 15.09 -16.93 -6.76
C THR A 7 13.91 -16.96 -5.81
N GLU A 8 14.02 -17.84 -4.82
CA GLU A 8 13.17 -17.93 -3.65
C GLU A 8 12.96 -16.51 -3.07
N CYS A 9 11.71 -16.02 -3.09
CA CYS A 9 11.33 -14.71 -2.58
C CYS A 9 11.34 -14.72 -1.05
N LYS A 10 12.52 -14.93 -0.45
CA LYS A 10 12.76 -14.63 0.96
C LYS A 10 12.80 -13.11 1.08
N SER A 11 11.65 -12.51 1.35
CA SER A 11 11.61 -11.13 1.83
C SER A 11 12.29 -11.10 3.20
N VAL A 12 13.62 -10.95 3.22
CA VAL A 12 14.35 -10.63 4.43
C VAL A 12 13.78 -9.31 4.91
N VAL A 13 13.07 -9.33 6.04
CA VAL A 13 12.57 -8.11 6.68
C VAL A 13 13.79 -7.37 7.18
N ARG A 14 14.31 -6.47 6.35
CA ARG A 14 15.36 -5.55 6.74
C ARG A 14 14.83 -4.66 7.84
N LYS A 15 15.55 -4.62 8.96
CA LYS A 15 15.24 -3.70 10.05
C LYS A 15 15.57 -2.27 9.62
N LEU A 16 14.57 -1.40 9.58
CA LEU A 16 14.76 0.03 9.31
C LEU A 16 15.34 0.74 10.54
N PRO A 17 16.02 1.88 10.37
CA PRO A 17 16.36 2.77 11.48
C PRO A 17 15.11 3.21 12.26
N ASP A 18 15.24 3.42 13.57
CA ASP A 18 14.10 3.70 14.45
C ASP A 18 13.24 4.88 13.98
N ALA A 19 13.86 5.95 13.48
CA ALA A 19 13.16 7.13 12.96
C ALA A 19 12.30 6.84 11.70
N LEU A 20 12.59 5.75 10.97
CA LEU A 20 11.90 5.35 9.73
C LEU A 20 11.10 4.06 9.89
N GLN A 21 11.10 3.43 11.06
CA GLN A 21 10.28 2.26 11.39
C GLN A 21 8.81 2.38 10.99
N PRO A 22 8.14 3.56 11.09
CA PRO A 22 6.74 3.67 10.69
C PRO A 22 6.48 3.34 9.21
N LEU A 23 7.47 3.50 8.31
CA LEU A 23 7.35 3.15 6.90
C LEU A 23 7.07 1.67 6.68
N GLU A 24 7.58 0.79 7.54
CA GLU A 24 7.31 -0.64 7.44
C GLU A 24 5.81 -0.92 7.61
N ARG A 25 5.21 -0.35 8.65
CA ARG A 25 3.77 -0.51 8.93
C ARG A 25 2.92 0.10 7.81
N LEU A 26 3.28 1.30 7.36
CA LEU A 26 2.58 1.99 6.27
C LEU A 26 2.63 1.18 4.98
N SER A 27 3.80 0.63 4.60
CA SER A 27 3.98 -0.13 3.35
C SER A 27 3.12 -1.39 3.23
N ARG A 28 2.60 -1.89 4.36
CA ARG A 28 1.79 -3.12 4.45
C ARG A 28 0.29 -2.89 4.28
N ASN A 29 -0.16 -1.64 4.18
CA ASN A 29 -1.57 -1.32 4.06
C ASN A 29 -1.79 -0.31 2.93
N PHE A 30 -2.58 -0.65 1.91
CA PHE A 30 -2.80 0.20 0.73
C PHE A 30 -3.42 1.56 1.01
N TRP A 31 -3.84 1.87 2.25
CA TRP A 31 -4.30 3.20 2.62
C TRP A 31 -3.36 4.33 2.18
N TRP A 32 -2.05 4.09 2.16
CA TRP A 32 -1.08 5.09 1.66
C TRP A 32 -1.31 5.49 0.20
N SER A 33 -1.94 4.65 -0.64
CA SER A 33 -2.10 4.94 -2.07
C SER A 33 -3.19 5.97 -2.36
N TRP A 34 -4.14 6.15 -1.42
CA TRP A 34 -5.18 7.19 -1.52
C TRP A 34 -5.10 8.22 -0.38
N ALA A 35 -4.20 8.04 0.59
CA ALA A 35 -3.93 9.04 1.60
C ALA A 35 -3.17 10.24 0.99
N PRO A 36 -3.59 11.49 1.27
CA PRO A 36 -2.78 12.66 0.95
C PRO A 36 -1.35 12.52 1.46
N ASP A 37 -0.36 12.82 0.61
CA ASP A 37 1.09 12.70 0.84
C ASP A 37 1.64 11.26 0.96
N GLY A 38 0.79 10.23 0.80
CA GLY A 38 1.15 8.84 1.06
C GLY A 38 2.15 8.27 0.06
N ALA A 39 1.86 8.39 -1.23
CA ALA A 39 2.77 7.99 -2.29
C ALA A 39 4.03 8.85 -2.32
N GLU A 40 3.92 10.16 -2.03
CA GLU A 40 5.06 11.06 -1.99
C GLU A 40 6.09 10.66 -0.92
N ILE A 41 5.68 10.16 0.25
CA ILE A 41 6.62 9.74 1.29
C ILE A 41 7.52 8.58 0.82
N PHE A 42 6.99 7.65 0.03
CA PHE A 42 7.78 6.56 -0.54
C PHE A 42 8.60 7.03 -1.74
N ARG A 43 8.03 7.86 -2.61
CA ARG A 43 8.77 8.44 -3.74
C ARG A 43 9.96 9.26 -3.28
N ASP A 44 9.80 10.12 -2.28
CA ASP A 44 10.85 11.04 -1.83
C ASP A 44 11.99 10.31 -1.10
N LEU A 45 11.76 9.08 -0.64
CA LEU A 45 12.81 8.21 -0.10
C LEU A 45 13.90 7.94 -1.15
N ASP A 46 13.51 7.57 -2.36
CA ASP A 46 14.41 7.39 -3.51
C ASP A 46 13.56 7.41 -4.79
N PRO A 47 13.46 8.55 -5.50
CA PRO A 47 12.55 8.70 -6.64
C PRO A 47 12.88 7.77 -7.81
N GLU A 48 14.17 7.49 -8.04
CA GLU A 48 14.57 6.60 -9.12
C GLU A 48 14.24 5.15 -8.78
N LEU A 49 14.58 4.72 -7.55
CA LEU A 49 14.27 3.37 -7.10
C LEU A 49 12.77 3.14 -6.99
N TRP A 50 11.99 4.16 -6.61
CA TRP A 50 10.54 4.11 -6.59
C TRP A 50 9.96 3.72 -7.95
N ASN A 51 10.43 4.36 -9.02
CA ASN A 51 10.03 4.04 -10.39
C ASN A 51 10.50 2.63 -10.80
N ARG A 52 11.76 2.26 -10.48
CA ARG A 52 12.29 0.91 -10.77
C ARG A 52 11.59 -0.21 -9.99
N CYS A 53 10.99 0.11 -8.84
CA CYS A 53 10.21 -0.82 -8.04
C CYS A 53 8.73 -0.83 -8.42
N GLU A 54 8.36 -0.21 -9.55
CA GLU A 54 6.97 -0.08 -10.01
C GLU A 54 6.07 0.48 -8.91
N GLN A 55 6.57 1.46 -8.16
CA GLN A 55 5.81 2.13 -7.11
C GLN A 55 5.36 1.17 -5.99
N ASN A 56 6.09 0.07 -5.80
CA ASN A 56 5.88 -0.87 -4.70
C ASN A 56 6.71 -0.46 -3.47
N PRO A 57 6.08 0.01 -2.38
CA PRO A 57 6.80 0.48 -1.20
C PRO A 57 7.56 -0.64 -0.47
N ARG A 58 7.08 -1.89 -0.52
CA ARG A 58 7.76 -3.02 0.12
C ARG A 58 9.04 -3.38 -0.62
N THR A 59 8.99 -3.40 -1.95
CA THR A 59 10.17 -3.62 -2.79
C THR A 59 11.18 -2.48 -2.65
N LEU A 60 10.70 -1.23 -2.58
CA LEU A 60 11.53 -0.05 -2.31
C LEU A 60 12.30 -0.20 -0.98
N LEU A 61 11.61 -0.48 0.13
CA LEU A 61 12.23 -0.60 1.46
C LEU A 61 13.23 -1.76 1.56
N ALA A 62 12.99 -2.84 0.80
CA ALA A 62 13.91 -3.96 0.71
C ALA A 62 15.19 -3.62 -0.07
N ARG A 63 15.14 -2.68 -1.02
CA ARG A 63 16.24 -2.38 -1.96
C ARG A 63 17.01 -1.09 -1.70
N VAL A 64 16.43 -0.12 -0.97
CA VAL A 64 17.07 1.17 -0.69
C VAL A 64 18.43 0.99 0.00
N SER A 65 19.45 1.80 -0.25
CA SER A 65 20.75 1.60 0.41
C SER A 65 20.73 2.05 1.88
N ASP A 66 21.61 1.49 2.72
CA ASP A 66 21.76 1.97 4.11
C ASP A 66 22.23 3.43 4.16
N SER A 67 23.08 3.83 3.22
CA SER A 67 23.53 5.22 3.08
C SER A 67 22.36 6.17 2.81
N ARG A 68 21.40 5.76 1.98
CA ARG A 68 20.23 6.58 1.67
C ARG A 68 19.28 6.65 2.87
N LEU A 69 19.07 5.54 3.58
CA LEU A 69 18.32 5.56 4.84
C LEU A 69 18.96 6.51 5.86
N ALA A 70 20.29 6.49 6.01
CA ALA A 70 20.99 7.38 6.92
C ALA A 70 20.82 8.87 6.55
N GLN A 71 20.85 9.20 5.26
CA GLN A 71 20.56 10.56 4.77
C GLN A 71 19.14 10.99 5.14
N MET A 72 18.15 10.13 4.90
CA MET A 72 16.74 10.46 5.19
C MET A 72 16.43 10.50 6.68
N VAL A 73 17.16 9.76 7.52
CA VAL A 73 17.09 9.89 8.98
C VAL A 73 17.59 11.26 9.44
N ALA A 74 18.62 11.81 8.78
CA ALA A 74 19.15 13.13 9.10
C ALA A 74 18.26 14.28 8.57
N ASP A 75 17.34 13.99 7.64
CA ASP A 75 16.35 14.94 7.11
C ASP A 75 15.14 15.06 8.05
N SER A 76 15.23 16.01 8.98
CA SER A 76 14.17 16.28 9.97
C SER A 76 12.78 16.58 9.35
N PRO A 77 12.67 17.41 8.30
CA PRO A 77 11.42 17.58 7.55
C PRO A 77 10.82 16.26 7.03
N TYR A 78 11.64 15.37 6.47
CA TYR A 78 11.16 14.07 5.98
C TYR A 78 10.66 13.18 7.12
N VAL A 79 11.44 13.01 8.19
CA VAL A 79 11.04 12.21 9.36
C VAL A 79 9.74 12.72 9.97
N SER A 80 9.58 14.04 10.04
CA SER A 80 8.34 14.68 10.54
C SER A 80 7.12 14.34 9.67
N ARG A 81 7.29 14.30 8.34
CA ARG A 81 6.23 13.88 7.41
C ARG A 81 5.86 12.41 7.61
N VAL A 82 6.86 11.53 7.76
CA VAL A 82 6.65 10.10 8.01
C VAL A 82 5.82 9.87 9.28
N ASN A 83 6.20 10.52 10.38
CA ASN A 83 5.48 10.41 11.65
C ASN A 83 4.05 10.92 11.54
N ARG A 84 3.83 12.08 10.90
CA ARG A 84 2.49 12.63 10.69
C ARG A 84 1.60 11.71 9.86
N LEU A 85 2.14 11.06 8.83
CA LEU A 85 1.38 10.08 8.06
C LEU A 85 1.05 8.84 8.90
N ALA A 86 1.98 8.38 9.74
CA ALA A 86 1.77 7.24 10.62
C ALA A 86 0.70 7.51 11.70
N GLU A 87 0.67 8.71 12.26
CA GLU A 87 -0.38 9.16 13.19
C GLU A 87 -1.74 9.16 12.50
N ARG A 88 -1.85 9.79 11.32
CA ARG A 88 -3.09 9.78 10.52
C ARG A 88 -3.56 8.36 10.17
N PHE A 89 -2.62 7.46 9.89
CA PHE A 89 -2.94 6.06 9.64
C PHE A 89 -3.48 5.37 10.90
N ALA A 90 -2.88 5.62 12.06
CA ALA A 90 -3.36 5.09 13.33
C ALA A 90 -4.77 5.59 13.64
N ASP A 91 -5.01 6.89 13.47
CA ASP A 91 -6.34 7.50 13.63
C ASP A 91 -7.35 6.87 12.65
N TYR A 92 -7.00 6.74 11.37
CA TYR A 92 -7.87 6.16 10.36
C TYR A 92 -8.31 4.73 10.72
N ILE A 93 -7.36 3.86 11.11
CA ILE A 93 -7.65 2.47 11.45
C ILE A 93 -8.49 2.37 12.74
N ASN A 94 -8.20 3.22 13.73
CA ASN A 94 -8.94 3.22 14.99
C ASN A 94 -10.31 3.90 14.88
N HIS A 95 -10.51 4.77 13.90
CA HIS A 95 -11.76 5.49 13.65
C HIS A 95 -12.76 4.66 12.82
N THR A 96 -12.64 3.33 12.82
CA THR A 96 -13.64 2.45 12.21
C THR A 96 -14.93 2.54 13.03
N LYS A 97 -15.75 3.55 12.72
CA LYS A 97 -17.14 3.63 13.14
C LYS A 97 -17.77 2.30 12.75
N THR A 98 -18.38 1.61 13.71
CA THR A 98 -19.28 0.49 13.45
C THR A 98 -20.15 0.88 12.28
N SER A 99 -19.95 0.22 11.14
CA SER A 99 -20.78 0.41 9.96
C SER A 99 -22.22 0.36 10.45
N PRO A 100 -23.07 1.36 10.17
CA PRO A 100 -24.45 1.30 10.62
C PRO A 100 -24.96 -0.04 10.13
N ARG A 101 -25.34 -0.92 11.06
CA ARG A 101 -25.79 -2.27 10.72
C ARG A 101 -26.82 -2.07 9.63
N LEU A 102 -26.50 -2.50 8.41
CA LEU A 102 -27.41 -2.37 7.31
C LEU A 102 -28.61 -3.22 7.75
N HIS A 103 -29.72 -2.57 8.09
CA HIS A 103 -30.95 -3.25 8.44
C HIS A 103 -31.52 -3.80 7.13
N LEU A 104 -30.87 -4.85 6.61
CA LEU A 104 -31.36 -5.63 5.51
C LEU A 104 -32.60 -6.32 6.03
N GLY A 105 -33.76 -5.79 5.62
CA GLY A 105 -35.04 -6.43 5.85
C GLY A 105 -34.96 -7.89 5.40
N PRO A 106 -35.64 -8.80 6.10
CA PRO A 106 -35.51 -10.19 5.79
C PRO A 106 -36.20 -10.42 4.43
N HIS A 107 -35.50 -11.12 3.55
CA HIS A 107 -36.00 -11.76 2.32
C HIS A 107 -35.88 -10.96 1.01
N ILE A 108 -34.95 -11.44 0.18
CA ILE A 108 -34.92 -11.17 -1.26
C ILE A 108 -36.11 -11.94 -1.87
N THR A 109 -37.06 -11.23 -2.49
CA THR A 109 -38.24 -11.84 -3.16
C THR A 109 -38.26 -11.49 -4.64
N ARG A 110 -39.20 -12.05 -5.40
CA ARG A 110 -39.39 -11.65 -6.81
C ARG A 110 -39.93 -10.22 -6.94
N GLU A 111 -40.69 -9.76 -5.96
CA GLU A 111 -41.28 -8.42 -5.86
C GLU A 111 -40.29 -7.40 -5.25
N SER A 112 -39.21 -7.89 -4.62
CA SER A 112 -38.10 -7.10 -4.08
C SER A 112 -36.74 -7.75 -4.43
N PRO A 113 -36.36 -7.74 -5.72
CA PRO A 113 -35.11 -8.34 -6.16
C PRO A 113 -33.91 -7.47 -5.79
N VAL A 114 -32.75 -8.11 -5.57
CA VAL A 114 -31.46 -7.42 -5.40
C VAL A 114 -30.65 -7.62 -6.67
N ALA A 115 -30.20 -6.52 -7.27
CA ALA A 115 -29.16 -6.54 -8.30
C ALA A 115 -27.81 -6.25 -7.63
N TYR A 116 -26.86 -7.19 -7.74
CA TYR A 116 -25.49 -6.97 -7.31
C TYR A 116 -24.68 -6.42 -8.47
N PHE A 117 -24.24 -5.18 -8.34
CA PHE A 117 -23.26 -4.60 -9.25
C PHE A 117 -21.90 -4.62 -8.56
N CYS A 118 -20.92 -5.20 -9.23
CA CYS A 118 -19.51 -5.07 -8.85
C CYS A 118 -18.86 -4.18 -9.90
N ALA A 119 -18.31 -3.05 -9.47
CA ALA A 119 -17.37 -2.32 -10.29
C ALA A 119 -15.97 -2.76 -9.85
N GLU A 120 -15.18 -3.19 -10.83
CA GLU A 120 -13.79 -3.56 -10.61
C GLU A 120 -12.96 -2.28 -10.56
N TYR A 121 -12.24 -2.06 -9.46
CA TYR A 121 -11.40 -0.89 -9.28
C TYR A 121 -9.96 -1.32 -9.02
N GLY A 122 -9.05 -0.90 -9.89
CA GLY A 122 -7.62 -0.97 -9.64
C GLY A 122 -7.23 -0.05 -8.49
N ILE A 123 -6.87 -0.60 -7.33
CA ILE A 123 -6.46 0.19 -6.17
C ILE A 123 -5.07 0.79 -6.39
N HIS A 124 -4.11 -0.02 -6.83
CA HIS A 124 -2.74 0.38 -7.08
C HIS A 124 -2.05 -0.69 -7.94
N ASN A 125 -1.09 -0.30 -8.80
CA ASN A 125 -0.40 -1.23 -9.71
C ASN A 125 0.37 -2.35 -8.99
N SER A 126 0.81 -2.11 -7.75
CA SER A 126 1.51 -3.09 -6.92
C SER A 126 0.58 -4.15 -6.28
N LEU A 127 -0.74 -4.02 -6.42
CA LEU A 127 -1.69 -5.03 -5.99
C LEU A 127 -1.98 -5.99 -7.15
N PRO A 128 -1.60 -7.27 -7.06
CA PRO A 128 -1.92 -8.25 -8.09
C PRO A 128 -3.42 -8.61 -8.02
N LEU A 129 -4.25 -7.83 -8.70
CA LEU A 129 -5.64 -8.19 -8.99
C LEU A 129 -5.70 -8.71 -10.43
N TYR A 130 -5.84 -10.03 -10.59
CA TYR A 130 -6.10 -10.64 -11.88
C TYR A 130 -7.61 -10.73 -12.06
N SER A 131 -8.16 -9.93 -12.98
CA SER A 131 -9.61 -9.90 -13.26
C SER A 131 -10.01 -10.47 -14.63
N GLY A 132 -9.17 -11.34 -15.21
CA GLY A 132 -9.45 -11.95 -16.50
C GLY A 132 -9.03 -11.06 -17.68
N GLY A 133 -7.83 -11.31 -18.20
CA GLY A 133 -7.45 -11.04 -19.60
C GLY A 133 -7.24 -9.59 -20.07
N LEU A 134 -7.75 -8.56 -19.40
CA LEU A 134 -7.78 -7.18 -19.94
C LEU A 134 -6.99 -6.13 -19.11
N GLY A 135 -6.27 -6.56 -18.07
CA GLY A 135 -5.49 -5.66 -17.22
C GLY A 135 -6.34 -4.84 -16.25
N ILE A 136 -5.75 -3.81 -15.63
CA ILE A 136 -6.31 -3.03 -14.50
C ILE A 136 -7.58 -2.23 -14.84
N LEU A 137 -8.08 -2.27 -16.09
CA LEU A 137 -9.15 -1.42 -16.61
C LEU A 137 -10.17 -2.21 -17.48
N ALA A 138 -10.56 -3.41 -17.09
CA ALA A 138 -11.77 -4.02 -17.64
C ALA A 138 -12.99 -3.63 -16.80
N GLY A 139 -13.65 -2.54 -17.19
CA GLY A 139 -14.91 -2.07 -16.62
C GLY A 139 -15.63 -1.17 -17.60
#